data_AF-A0A7V8SZ99-F1
#
_entry.id   AF-A0A7V8SZ99-F1
#
_cell.length_a   1.000
_cell.length_b   1.000
_cell.length_c   1.000
_cell.angle_alpha   90.00
_cell.angle_beta   90.00
_cell.angle_gamma   90.00
#
_symmetry.space_group_name_H-M   'P 1'
#
loop_
_entity.id
_entity.type
_entity.pdbx_description
1 polymer ?
#
loop_
_entity_poly.entity_id
_entity_poly.type
_entity_poly.pdbx_seq_one_letter_code
_entity_poly.pdbx_strand_id
1 'polypeptide(L)' 'MASKQIIDRNAAPTEEEIRHGLEGNVCRCTGYQHIVNAVKAAAAGAGK' A
#
# COMPACT_ATOMS: atom_id res chain seq x y z
N MET A 1 -6.59 -1.38 -7.58
CA MET A 1 -5.49 -2.07 -8.30
C MET A 1 -4.12 -1.70 -7.76
N ALA A 2 -3.81 -0.41 -7.52
CA ALA A 2 -2.50 0.06 -7.07
C ALA A 2 -1.90 -0.73 -5.88
N SER A 3 -2.65 -0.91 -4.80
CA SER A 3 -2.20 -1.68 -3.62
C SER A 3 -1.71 -3.10 -3.92
N LYS A 4 -2.40 -3.82 -4.83
CA LYS A 4 -2.00 -5.17 -5.24
C LYS A 4 -0.71 -5.14 -6.05
N GLN A 5 -0.58 -4.18 -6.96
CA GLN A 5 0.62 -4.01 -7.77
C GLN A 5 1.84 -3.65 -6.93
N ILE A 6 1.67 -2.86 -5.86
CA ILE A 6 2.75 -2.55 -4.91
C ILE A 6 3.27 -3.85 -4.28
N ILE A 7 2.38 -4.69 -3.76
CA ILE A 7 2.73 -5.96 -3.10
C ILE A 7 3.33 -6.97 -4.10
N ASP A 8 2.81 -7.03 -5.32
CA ASP A 8 3.32 -7.95 -6.35
C ASP A 8 4.74 -7.61 -6.81
N ARG A 9 5.12 -6.33 -6.76
CA ARG A 9 6.47 -5.86 -7.08
C ARG A 9 7.43 -6.01 -5.91
N ASN A 10 6.95 -5.77 -4.70
CA ASN A 10 7.70 -5.91 -3.47
C ASN A 10 6.79 -6.49 -2.39
N ALA A 11 7.04 -7.75 -2.01
CA ALA A 11 6.25 -8.46 -1.00
C ALA A 11 6.38 -7.88 0.42
N ALA A 12 7.38 -7.02 0.67
CA ALA A 12 7.59 -6.32 1.93
C ALA A 12 7.91 -4.84 1.67
N PRO A 13 6.94 -4.05 1.15
CA PRO A 13 7.16 -2.67 0.79
C PRO A 13 7.26 -1.79 2.04
N THR A 14 8.18 -0.84 2.02
CA THR A 14 8.31 0.20 3.03
C THR A 14 7.15 1.19 2.95
N GLU A 15 6.97 2.01 3.99
CA GLU A 15 5.93 3.03 3.99
C GLU A 15 6.06 4.01 2.84
N GLU A 16 7.29 4.46 2.56
CA GLU A 16 7.58 5.41 1.48
C GLU A 16 7.24 4.82 0.11
N GLU A 17 7.60 3.56 -0.15
CA GLU A 17 7.23 2.87 -1.39
C GLU A 17 5.71 2.75 -1.55
N ILE A 18 4.99 2.49 -0.46
CA ILE A 18 3.52 2.44 -0.48
C ILE A 18 2.94 3.81 -0.82
N ARG A 19 3.44 4.89 -0.19
CA ARG A 19 2.97 6.26 -0.44
C ARG A 19 3.25 6.68 -1.87
N HIS A 20 4.46 6.44 -2.36
CA HIS A 20 4.84 6.72 -3.73
C HIS A 20 3.96 5.97 -4.74
N GLY A 21 3.72 4.67 -4.51
CA GLY A 21 2.82 3.86 -5.32
C GLY A 21 1.35 4.30 -5.31
N LEU A 22 0.96 5.16 -4.37
CA LEU A 22 -0.39 5.70 -4.22
C LEU A 22 -0.55 7.12 -4.80
N GLU A 23 0.50 7.80 -5.27
CA GLU A 23 0.46 9.20 -5.73
C GLU A 23 -0.60 9.47 -6.81
N GLY A 24 -0.93 8.49 -7.65
CA GLY A 24 -2.00 8.58 -8.67
C GLY A 24 -3.42 8.24 -8.18
N ASN A 25 -3.61 7.93 -6.90
CA ASN A 25 -4.88 7.44 -6.36
C ASN A 25 -5.43 8.43 -5.32
N VAL A 26 -6.23 9.41 -5.76
CA VAL A 26 -6.73 10.45 -4.88
C VAL A 26 -7.70 9.90 -3.83
N CYS A 27 -7.42 10.20 -2.55
CA CYS A 27 -8.34 9.96 -1.44
C CYS A 27 -8.73 11.27 -0.76
N ARG A 28 -10.03 11.49 -0.51
CA ARG A 28 -10.55 12.74 0.06
C ARG A 28 -10.93 12.66 1.55
N CYS A 29 -11.13 11.46 2.09
CA CYS A 29 -11.73 11.31 3.42
C CYS A 29 -10.70 11.02 4.52
N THR A 30 -9.74 10.13 4.28
CA THR A 30 -8.96 9.48 5.36
C THR A 30 -7.51 9.94 5.49
N GLY A 31 -7.02 10.80 4.59
CA GLY A 31 -5.63 11.28 4.62
C GLY A 31 -4.57 10.17 4.42
N TYR A 32 -4.92 9.10 3.71
CA TYR A 32 -4.05 7.96 3.33
C TYR A 32 -3.52 7.06 4.44
N GLN A 33 -3.49 7.48 5.70
CA GLN A 33 -2.87 6.69 6.78
C GLN A 33 -3.45 5.28 6.92
N HIS A 34 -4.78 5.16 6.90
CA HIS A 34 -5.44 3.85 7.00
C HIS A 34 -5.19 2.97 5.76
N ILE A 35 -5.03 3.57 4.58
CA ILE A 35 -4.71 2.83 3.34
C ILE A 35 -3.29 2.27 3.44
N VAL A 36 -2.33 3.09 3.86
CA VAL A 36 -0.94 2.68 4.06
C VAL A 36 -0.84 1.52 5.06
N ASN A 37 -1.53 1.63 6.20
CA ASN A 37 -1.56 0.58 7.21
C ASN A 37 -2.18 -0.73 6.68
N ALA A 38 -3.26 -0.63 5.91
CA ALA A 38 -3.89 -1.80 5.31
C ALA A 38 -2.98 -2.50 4.30
N VAL A 39 -2.23 -1.74 3.48
CA VAL A 39 -1.25 -2.29 2.54
C VAL A 39 -0.13 -3.02 3.28
N LYS A 40 0.43 -2.43 4.34
CA LYS A 40 1.44 -3.08 5.18
C LYS A 40 0.93 -4.39 5.79
N ALA A 41 -0.28 -4.37 6.35
CA ALA A 41 -0.89 -5.56 6.94
C ALA A 41 -1.13 -6.66 5.89
N ALA A 42 -1.60 -6.28 4.69
CA ALA A 42 -1.78 -7.21 3.59
C ALA A 42 -0.44 -7.80 3.12
N ALA A 43 0.61 -6.99 2.99
CA ALA A 43 1.95 -7.46 2.61
C ALA A 43 2.52 -8.47 3.63
N ALA A 44 2.33 -8.22 4.93
CA ALA A 44 2.72 -9.15 5.99
C ALA A 44 1.96 -10.50 5.95
N GLY A 45 0.73 -10.51 5.44
CA GLY A 45 -0.09 -11.72 5.27
C GLY A 45 0.05 -12.41 3.91
N ALA A 46 0.56 -11.72 2.88
CA ALA A 46 0.61 -12.19 1.48
C ALA A 46 1.63 -13.32 1.21
N GLY A 47 2.37 -13.76 2.23
CA GLY A 47 3.28 -14.92 2.19
C GLY A 47 2.67 -16.24 2.69
N LYS A 48 1.33 -16.35 2.75
CA LYS A 48 0.61 -17.60 3.09
C LYS A 48 -0.24 -18.09 1.92
#